data_AF-A0A0G8EW87-F1
#
_entry.id   AF-A0A0G8EW87-F1
#
_cell.length_a   1.000
_cell.length_b   1.000
_cell.length_c   1.000
_cell.angle_alpha   90.00
_cell.angle_beta   90.00
_cell.angle_gamma   90.00
#
_symmetry.space_group_name_H-M   'P 1'
#
loop_
_entity.id
_entity.type
_entity.pdbx_description
1 polymer ?
#
loop_
_entity_poly.entity_id
_entity_poly.type
_entity_poly.pdbx_seq_one_letter_code
_entity_poly.pdbx_strand_id
1 'polypeptide(L)'
;MKFSKPLFITVALLIALVIIVPAALVIPFAKAKVGEEAASKTPPAIESIPAPGKVDTAVQVAVYRDRQKKVETLPMEEYVTGVVASEMNASFEIEALKAQALAARTFVVQRMLSGGKKNNADVTDTVKDQVYKSKEELKKQWGNNYENNLKKIEEAVSKTAGQVLTYDGKPISASFFSTSNGRTENAADYWGNDYPYLKSVDSPWDQASPKFTSEQTFTVADFQKRLGVKVLADGKVGNIKDLTEGKRVKDVAFQGKTLTGKQVREKLDLRSSDFTWKQDGDKIIVTTKGFGHGVGMSQYGANGMAAEGKKYTDIVAHYYKGVEIKSMNDYEGKLMVKK
;
A
#
# COMPACT_ATOMS: atom_id res chain seq x y z
N MET A 1 -56.25 -43.43 8.18
CA MET A 1 -55.95 -42.90 9.53
C MET A 1 -56.84 -41.69 9.77
N LYS A 2 -57.87 -41.78 10.62
CA LYS A 2 -58.74 -40.64 10.97
C LYS A 2 -58.00 -39.78 11.99
N PHE A 3 -57.34 -38.71 11.55
CA PHE A 3 -56.77 -37.72 12.47
C PHE A 3 -57.90 -37.10 13.29
N SER A 4 -57.81 -37.21 14.62
CA SER A 4 -58.80 -36.61 15.51
C SER A 4 -58.76 -35.09 15.34
N LYS A 5 -59.94 -34.45 15.22
CA LYS A 5 -60.07 -32.98 15.13
C LYS A 5 -59.16 -32.20 16.12
N PRO A 6 -58.96 -32.63 17.39
CA PRO A 6 -58.02 -31.93 18.28
C PRO A 6 -56.55 -31.99 17.83
N LEU A 7 -56.11 -33.09 17.21
CA LEU A 7 -54.74 -33.25 16.71
C LEU A 7 -54.46 -32.35 15.48
N PHE A 8 -55.47 -32.13 14.65
CA PHE A 8 -55.36 -31.22 13.51
C PHE A 8 -55.26 -29.76 13.96
N ILE A 9 -56.00 -29.39 15.01
CA ILE A 9 -55.97 -28.04 15.59
C ILE A 9 -54.62 -27.78 16.26
N THR A 10 -54.06 -28.74 17.00
CA THR A 10 -52.74 -28.56 17.64
C THR A 10 -51.61 -28.47 16.62
N VAL A 11 -51.63 -29.27 15.56
CA VAL A 11 -50.64 -29.18 14.47
C VAL A 11 -50.77 -27.85 13.71
N ALA A 12 -51.99 -27.40 13.42
CA ALA A 12 -52.23 -26.10 12.78
C ALA A 12 -51.74 -24.92 13.64
N LEU A 13 -51.96 -24.97 14.96
CA LEU A 13 -51.43 -23.98 15.91
C LEU A 13 -49.89 -23.99 15.97
N LEU A 14 -49.28 -25.17 15.92
CA LEU A 14 -47.82 -25.30 15.91
C LEU A 14 -47.20 -24.74 14.62
N ILE A 15 -47.81 -25.01 13.46
CA ILE A 15 -47.39 -24.44 12.18
C ILE A 15 -47.56 -22.91 12.17
N ALA A 16 -48.69 -22.41 12.68
CA ALA A 16 -48.91 -20.97 12.80
C ALA A 16 -47.88 -20.31 13.71
N LEU A 17 -47.51 -20.94 14.83
CA LEU A 17 -46.47 -20.43 15.75
C LEU A 17 -45.10 -20.36 15.05
N VAL A 18 -44.71 -21.40 14.30
CA VAL A 18 -43.43 -21.46 13.59
C VAL A 18 -43.34 -20.43 12.45
N ILE A 19 -44.46 -20.02 11.87
CA ILE A 19 -44.47 -18.99 10.81
C ILE A 19 -44.58 -17.58 11.40
N ILE A 20 -45.47 -17.38 12.37
CA ILE A 20 -45.80 -16.05 12.89
C ILE A 20 -44.67 -15.52 13.79
N VAL A 21 -44.03 -16.35 14.61
CA VAL A 21 -42.98 -15.89 15.54
C VAL A 21 -41.74 -15.36 14.80
N PRO A 22 -41.18 -16.06 13.79
CA PRO A 22 -40.08 -15.49 12.99
C PRO A 22 -40.51 -14.26 12.20
N ALA A 23 -41.73 -14.25 11.62
CA ALA A 23 -42.23 -13.08 10.90
C ALA A 23 -42.35 -11.85 11.83
N ALA A 24 -42.88 -12.02 13.05
CA ALA A 24 -42.99 -10.97 14.05
C ALA A 24 -41.63 -10.49 14.56
N LEU A 25 -40.63 -11.38 14.69
CA LEU A 25 -39.25 -11.03 15.03
C LEU A 25 -38.55 -10.22 13.94
N VAL A 26 -38.95 -10.36 12.67
CA VAL A 26 -38.37 -9.61 11.55
C VAL A 26 -39.03 -8.23 11.37
N ILE A 27 -40.27 -8.01 11.80
CA ILE A 27 -40.97 -6.71 11.66
C ILE A 27 -40.19 -5.51 12.27
N PRO A 28 -39.56 -5.61 13.46
CA PRO A 28 -38.69 -4.55 13.99
C PRO A 28 -37.44 -4.31 13.12
N PHE A 29 -36.90 -5.35 12.48
CA PHE A 29 -35.73 -5.26 11.59
C PHE A 29 -36.08 -4.77 10.18
N ALA A 30 -37.31 -5.01 9.70
CA ALA A 30 -37.83 -4.47 8.45
C ALA A 30 -38.19 -2.97 8.58
N LYS A 31 -38.70 -2.54 9.75
CA LYS A 31 -38.95 -1.12 10.05
C LYS A 31 -37.67 -0.33 10.37
N ALA A 32 -36.58 -0.99 10.79
CA ALA A 32 -35.27 -0.35 10.95
C ALA A 32 -34.55 -0.10 9.61
N LYS A 33 -35.16 -0.44 8.46
CA LYS A 33 -34.51 -0.35 7.15
C LYS A 33 -35.41 0.18 6.03
N VAL A 34 -36.27 1.14 6.32
CA VAL A 34 -36.81 2.07 5.30
C VAL A 34 -37.03 3.43 5.96
N GLY A 35 -35.93 4.18 6.08
CA GLY A 35 -35.93 5.61 6.29
C GLY A 35 -35.49 6.25 4.99
N GLU A 36 -36.47 6.72 4.22
CA GLU A 36 -36.30 7.48 3.00
C GLU A 36 -35.80 8.89 3.37
N GLU A 37 -34.49 9.04 3.51
CA GLU A 37 -33.80 10.31 3.29
C GLU A 37 -32.96 10.16 2.03
N ALA A 38 -33.62 10.36 0.89
CA ALA A 38 -32.96 10.84 -0.32
C ALA A 38 -32.53 12.30 -0.08
N ALA A 39 -31.61 12.51 0.87
CA ALA A 39 -30.86 13.73 0.98
C ALA A 39 -29.68 13.61 0.02
N SER A 40 -29.63 14.50 -0.96
CA SER A 40 -28.44 14.85 -1.73
C SER A 40 -27.28 15.13 -0.76
N LYS A 41 -26.57 14.09 -0.34
CA LYS A 41 -25.29 14.23 0.34
C LYS A 41 -24.25 14.35 -0.76
N THR A 42 -24.06 15.58 -1.21
CA THR A 42 -22.75 16.07 -1.59
C THR A 42 -21.75 15.46 -0.59
N PRO A 43 -20.63 14.85 -1.03
CA PRO A 43 -19.59 14.40 -0.12
C PRO A 43 -19.33 15.50 0.91
N PRO A 44 -19.18 15.17 2.21
CA PRO A 44 -18.86 16.19 3.21
C PRO A 44 -17.70 17.01 2.66
N ALA A 45 -17.91 18.33 2.62
CA ALA A 45 -16.92 19.28 2.12
C ALA A 45 -15.57 18.90 2.73
N ILE A 46 -14.58 18.68 1.86
CA ILE A 46 -13.19 18.44 2.24
C ILE A 46 -12.88 19.44 3.37
N GLU A 47 -12.58 18.96 4.59
CA GLU A 47 -11.95 19.80 5.60
C GLU A 47 -10.83 20.55 4.88
N SER A 48 -10.87 21.89 4.88
CA SER A 48 -10.01 22.71 4.04
C SER A 48 -8.58 22.20 4.08
N ILE A 49 -8.08 21.69 2.95
CA ILE A 49 -6.72 21.14 2.88
C ILE A 49 -5.77 22.19 3.45
N PRO A 50 -4.97 21.85 4.48
CA PRO A 50 -4.13 22.84 5.14
C PRO A 50 -3.22 23.49 4.11
N ALA A 51 -3.14 24.82 4.15
CA ALA A 51 -2.17 25.54 3.32
C ALA A 51 -0.76 24.99 3.60
N PRO A 52 0.12 24.92 2.59
CA PRO A 52 1.49 24.46 2.80
C PRO A 52 2.15 25.26 3.93
N GLY A 53 2.75 24.55 4.88
CA GLY A 53 3.49 25.14 5.98
C GLY A 53 4.78 25.82 5.51
N LYS A 54 5.54 26.38 6.45
CA LYS A 54 6.90 26.83 6.16
C LYS A 54 7.79 25.61 5.91
N VAL A 55 8.63 25.67 4.88
CA VAL A 55 9.59 24.60 4.54
C VAL A 55 10.62 24.38 5.66
N ASP A 56 10.88 25.41 6.45
CA ASP A 56 11.88 25.41 7.53
C ASP A 56 11.23 25.16 8.90
N THR A 57 10.68 23.96 9.09
CA THR A 57 10.19 23.51 10.41
C THR A 57 11.37 23.12 11.28
N ALA A 58 11.31 23.36 12.60
CA ALA A 58 12.35 22.94 13.55
C ALA A 58 12.49 21.40 13.70
N VAL A 59 11.60 20.63 13.05
CA VAL A 59 11.60 19.18 13.08
C VAL A 59 12.75 18.64 12.23
N GLN A 60 13.64 17.89 12.89
CA GLN A 60 14.77 17.22 12.27
C GLN A 60 14.55 15.71 12.25
N VAL A 61 15.05 15.05 11.21
CA VAL A 61 14.96 13.61 11.00
C VAL A 61 16.35 13.00 11.13
N ALA A 62 16.52 12.01 12.01
CA ALA A 62 17.75 11.23 12.09
C ALA A 62 17.69 10.06 11.10
N VAL A 63 18.60 10.06 10.12
CA VAL A 63 18.68 9.06 9.04
C VAL A 63 19.91 8.18 9.24
N TYR A 64 19.73 6.87 9.38
CA TYR A 64 20.84 5.92 9.38
C TYR A 64 21.25 5.58 7.94
N ARG A 65 22.48 5.95 7.57
CA ARG A 65 23.10 5.68 6.27
C ARG A 65 23.76 4.30 6.29
N ASP A 66 23.11 3.25 5.80
CA ASP A 66 23.53 1.87 6.00
C ASP A 66 24.91 1.56 5.42
N ARG A 67 25.24 2.14 4.25
CA ARG A 67 26.57 1.98 3.62
C ARG A 67 27.68 2.65 4.41
N GLN A 68 27.39 3.78 5.06
CA GLN A 68 28.37 4.59 5.77
C GLN A 68 28.39 4.28 7.28
N LYS A 69 27.43 3.48 7.76
CA LYS A 69 27.23 3.13 9.17
C LYS A 69 27.19 4.35 10.10
N LYS A 70 26.62 5.46 9.61
CA LYS A 70 26.52 6.74 10.35
C LYS A 70 25.08 7.26 10.37
N VAL A 71 24.77 8.10 11.36
CA VAL A 71 23.51 8.84 11.43
C VAL A 71 23.74 10.26 10.92
N GLU A 72 22.87 10.72 10.04
CA GLU A 72 22.83 12.08 9.51
C GLU A 72 21.51 12.72 9.92
N THR A 73 21.55 13.94 10.43
CA THR A 73 20.35 14.66 10.87
C THR A 73 20.04 15.77 9.88
N LEU A 74 18.83 15.76 9.33
CA LEU A 74 18.39 16.65 8.27
C LEU A 74 17.10 17.37 8.65
N PRO A 75 16.86 18.61 8.17
CA PRO A 75 15.54 19.22 8.21
C PRO A 75 14.50 18.32 7.53
N MET A 76 13.28 18.26 8.05
CA MET A 76 12.20 17.40 7.55
C MET A 76 12.01 17.52 6.04
N GLU A 77 11.91 18.73 5.50
CA GLU A 77 11.61 18.95 4.08
C GLU A 77 12.82 18.63 3.17
N GLU A 78 14.05 18.77 3.67
CA GLU A 78 15.24 18.30 2.94
C GLU A 78 15.28 16.77 2.89
N TYR A 79 14.94 16.10 4.01
CA TYR A 79 14.81 14.65 4.03
C TYR A 79 13.73 14.16 3.05
N VAL A 80 12.52 14.76 3.08
CA VAL A 80 11.42 14.41 2.19
C VAL A 80 11.81 14.65 0.72
N THR A 81 12.51 15.74 0.40
CA THR A 81 13.06 16.00 -0.93
C THR A 81 13.99 14.88 -1.38
N GLY A 82 14.92 14.46 -0.53
CA GLY A 82 15.84 13.36 -0.84
C GLY A 82 15.13 12.01 -1.03
N VAL A 83 14.09 11.72 -0.24
CA VAL A 83 13.26 10.51 -0.43
C VAL A 83 12.52 10.55 -1.76
N VAL A 84 11.82 11.66 -2.07
CA VAL A 84 11.08 11.78 -3.35
C VAL A 84 12.04 11.63 -4.54
N ALA A 85 13.22 12.26 -4.48
CA ALA A 85 14.27 12.13 -5.48
C ALA A 85 14.82 10.71 -5.66
N SER A 86 14.74 9.89 -4.61
CA SER A 86 15.29 8.54 -4.57
C SER A 86 14.28 7.48 -4.99
N GLU A 87 13.01 7.69 -4.65
CA GLU A 87 11.92 6.73 -4.80
C GLU A 87 11.12 6.92 -6.09
N MET A 88 10.99 8.16 -6.59
CA MET A 88 10.22 8.48 -7.78
C MET A 88 11.11 9.07 -8.87
N ASN A 89 10.81 8.76 -10.14
CA ASN A 89 11.53 9.36 -11.25
C ASN A 89 11.15 10.84 -11.35
N ALA A 90 12.13 11.75 -11.41
CA ALA A 90 11.91 13.18 -11.53
C ALA A 90 11.09 13.58 -12.77
N SER A 91 11.06 12.73 -13.81
CA SER A 91 10.22 12.94 -14.98
C SER A 91 8.72 12.79 -14.72
N PHE A 92 8.30 12.21 -13.58
CA PHE A 92 6.90 12.01 -13.23
C PHE A 92 6.15 13.32 -13.07
N GLU A 93 4.83 13.27 -13.24
CA GLU A 93 3.95 14.41 -13.11
C GLU A 93 4.05 15.07 -11.73
N ILE A 94 3.91 16.40 -11.70
CA ILE A 94 4.10 17.18 -10.46
C ILE A 94 3.10 16.77 -9.37
N GLU A 95 1.86 16.41 -9.74
CA GLU A 95 0.84 15.96 -8.79
C GLU A 95 1.17 14.57 -8.20
N ALA A 96 1.85 13.70 -8.96
CA ALA A 96 2.35 12.43 -8.45
C ALA A 96 3.52 12.63 -7.48
N LEU A 97 4.45 13.56 -7.79
CA LEU A 97 5.54 13.94 -6.90
C LEU A 97 5.02 14.54 -5.58
N LYS A 98 3.98 15.38 -5.64
CA LYS A 98 3.28 15.90 -4.44
C LYS A 98 2.68 14.78 -3.60
N ALA A 99 1.96 13.84 -4.22
CA ALA A 99 1.38 12.69 -3.51
C ALA A 99 2.48 11.84 -2.83
N GLN A 100 3.62 11.64 -3.51
CA GLN A 100 4.78 10.97 -2.94
C GLN A 100 5.38 11.74 -1.76
N ALA A 101 5.44 13.08 -1.81
CA ALA A 101 5.91 13.91 -0.71
C ALA A 101 5.03 13.73 0.55
N LEU A 102 3.69 13.73 0.40
CA LEU A 102 2.78 13.45 1.50
C LEU A 102 3.01 12.06 2.10
N ALA A 103 3.13 11.02 1.26
CA ALA A 103 3.36 9.66 1.73
C ALA A 103 4.72 9.53 2.46
N ALA A 104 5.77 10.12 1.90
CA ALA A 104 7.11 10.13 2.49
C ALA A 104 7.11 10.81 3.86
N ARG A 105 6.56 12.03 3.94
CA ARG A 105 6.46 12.81 5.18
C ARG A 105 5.63 12.09 6.25
N THR A 106 4.52 11.51 5.85
CA THR A 106 3.64 10.77 6.78
C THR A 106 4.36 9.56 7.37
N PHE A 107 5.08 8.79 6.55
CA PHE A 107 5.81 7.63 7.02
C PHE A 107 6.85 7.98 8.09
N VAL A 108 7.65 9.03 7.86
CA VAL A 108 8.67 9.46 8.83
C VAL A 108 8.02 10.03 10.10
N VAL A 109 6.98 10.84 9.98
CA VAL A 109 6.21 11.36 11.14
C VAL A 109 5.64 10.22 11.97
N GLN A 110 4.98 9.25 11.34
CA GLN A 110 4.42 8.10 12.04
C GLN A 110 5.51 7.30 12.78
N ARG A 111 6.68 7.13 12.16
CA ARG A 111 7.78 6.41 12.77
C ARG A 111 8.37 7.13 13.99
N MET A 112 8.59 8.43 13.89
CA MET A 112 9.03 9.27 15.00
C MET A 112 8.02 9.22 16.18
N LEU A 113 6.73 9.25 15.88
CA LEU A 113 5.67 9.17 16.89
C LEU A 113 5.56 7.77 17.53
N SER A 114 5.81 6.71 16.78
CA SER A 114 5.78 5.33 17.29
C SER A 114 6.96 4.97 18.20
N GLY A 115 8.02 5.79 18.23
CA GLY A 115 9.20 5.56 19.08
C GLY A 115 10.12 4.43 18.61
N GLY A 116 9.89 3.88 17.42
CA GLY A 116 10.66 2.79 16.82
C GLY A 116 12.01 3.23 16.24
N LYS A 117 12.84 3.95 17.02
CA LYS A 117 14.22 4.27 16.60
C LYS A 117 14.96 2.95 16.38
N LYS A 118 15.54 2.78 15.20
CA LYS A 118 16.42 1.65 14.87
C LYS A 118 17.82 2.19 14.66
N ASN A 119 18.80 1.65 15.37
CA ASN A 119 20.18 2.17 15.36
C ASN A 119 20.27 3.66 15.73
N ASN A 120 19.47 4.12 16.70
CA ASN A 120 19.32 5.55 17.09
C ASN A 120 18.83 6.48 15.97
N ALA A 121 18.29 5.95 14.88
CA ALA A 121 17.72 6.72 13.78
C ALA A 121 16.21 6.51 13.64
N ASP A 122 15.54 7.55 13.18
CA ASP A 122 14.11 7.53 12.88
C ASP A 122 13.84 6.68 11.63
N VAL A 123 14.77 6.59 10.67
CA VAL A 123 14.63 5.86 9.40
C VAL A 123 15.99 5.34 8.89
N THR A 124 15.98 4.28 8.07
CA THR A 124 17.15 3.78 7.32
C THR A 124 17.01 4.11 5.84
N ASP A 125 18.12 4.16 5.10
CA ASP A 125 18.17 4.44 3.65
C ASP A 125 17.96 3.20 2.76
N THR A 126 17.27 2.17 3.28
CA THR A 126 17.03 0.89 2.59
C THR A 126 15.56 0.71 2.23
N VAL A 127 15.26 -0.24 1.35
CA VAL A 127 13.88 -0.63 0.95
C VAL A 127 13.00 -1.13 2.12
N LYS A 128 13.58 -1.34 3.31
CA LYS A 128 12.82 -1.64 4.52
C LYS A 128 12.06 -0.42 5.04
N ASP A 129 12.58 0.77 4.74
CA ASP A 129 12.06 2.05 5.19
C ASP A 129 11.79 2.93 3.96
N GLN A 130 12.75 3.77 3.57
CA GLN A 130 12.71 4.59 2.35
C GLN A 130 14.14 4.75 1.83
N VAL A 131 14.33 4.63 0.52
CA VAL A 131 15.62 4.88 -0.11
C VAL A 131 15.93 6.38 -0.02
N TYR A 132 17.14 6.70 0.40
CA TYR A 132 17.66 8.07 0.41
C TYR A 132 19.02 8.11 -0.29
N LYS A 133 19.14 8.93 -1.34
CA LYS A 133 20.37 9.17 -2.10
C LYS A 133 20.95 10.52 -1.71
N SER A 134 22.28 10.60 -1.61
CA SER A 134 22.95 11.87 -1.37
C SER A 134 22.84 12.79 -2.61
N LYS A 135 23.08 14.10 -2.41
CA LYS A 135 23.19 15.08 -3.51
C LYS A 135 24.21 14.64 -4.56
N GLU A 136 25.33 14.04 -4.16
CA GLU A 136 26.35 13.52 -5.07
C GLU A 136 25.83 12.35 -5.93
N GLU A 137 25.11 11.41 -5.31
CA GLU A 137 24.49 10.27 -6.02
C GLU A 137 23.44 10.76 -7.03
N LEU A 138 22.64 11.77 -6.66
CA LEU A 138 21.64 12.39 -7.53
C LEU A 138 22.28 13.16 -8.69
N LYS A 139 23.36 13.93 -8.44
CA LYS A 139 24.13 14.61 -9.49
C LYS A 139 24.68 13.62 -10.50
N LYS A 140 25.24 12.51 -10.03
CA LYS A 140 25.74 11.43 -10.92
C LYS A 140 24.62 10.77 -11.72
N GLN A 141 23.46 10.56 -11.12
CA GLN A 141 22.32 9.92 -11.78
C GLN A 141 21.67 10.81 -12.85
N TRP A 142 21.52 12.11 -12.57
CA TRP A 142 20.78 13.02 -13.45
C TRP A 142 21.68 13.82 -14.39
N GLY A 143 22.99 13.89 -14.13
CA GLY A 143 23.95 14.63 -14.94
C GLY A 143 23.49 16.07 -15.16
N ASN A 144 23.43 16.50 -16.42
CA ASN A 144 23.04 17.86 -16.81
C ASN A 144 21.60 18.22 -16.42
N ASN A 145 20.73 17.23 -16.19
CA ASN A 145 19.34 17.48 -15.76
C ASN A 145 19.19 17.67 -14.25
N TYR A 146 20.28 17.59 -13.48
CA TYR A 146 20.23 17.62 -12.02
C TYR A 146 19.48 18.83 -11.46
N GLU A 147 19.85 20.05 -11.88
CA GLU A 147 19.26 21.29 -11.35
C GLU A 147 17.75 21.37 -11.67
N ASN A 148 17.36 21.02 -12.89
CA ASN A 148 15.95 21.05 -13.30
C ASN A 148 15.11 19.99 -12.57
N ASN A 149 15.64 18.77 -12.43
CA ASN A 149 14.97 17.68 -11.73
C ASN A 149 14.82 17.99 -10.25
N LEU A 150 15.89 18.49 -9.62
CA LEU A 150 15.87 18.86 -8.21
C LEU A 150 14.86 19.97 -7.95
N LYS A 151 14.88 21.04 -8.75
CA LYS A 151 13.94 22.16 -8.63
C LYS A 151 12.48 21.72 -8.71
N LYS A 152 12.15 20.80 -9.63
CA LYS A 152 10.79 20.25 -9.76
C LYS A 152 10.36 19.48 -8.50
N ILE A 153 11.27 18.72 -7.91
CA ILE A 153 10.99 17.96 -6.69
C ILE A 153 10.85 18.90 -5.48
N GLU A 154 11.75 19.88 -5.34
CA GLU A 154 11.65 20.92 -4.30
C GLU A 154 10.33 21.70 -4.41
N GLU A 155 9.87 22.00 -5.63
CA GLU A 155 8.56 22.61 -5.85
C GLU A 155 7.42 21.71 -5.37
N ALA A 156 7.46 20.41 -5.67
CA ALA A 156 6.43 19.46 -5.21
C ALA A 156 6.38 19.37 -3.67
N VAL A 157 7.56 19.28 -3.05
CA VAL A 157 7.71 19.17 -1.59
C VAL A 157 7.26 20.46 -0.91
N SER A 158 7.73 21.63 -1.38
CA SER A 158 7.33 22.92 -0.81
C SER A 158 5.84 23.22 -0.96
N LYS A 159 5.21 22.84 -2.08
CA LYS A 159 3.75 22.96 -2.28
C LYS A 159 2.93 22.01 -1.40
N THR A 160 3.56 21.13 -0.64
CA THR A 160 2.93 20.21 0.30
C THR A 160 3.61 20.23 1.66
N ALA A 161 4.38 21.28 1.95
CA ALA A 161 5.18 21.39 3.16
C ALA A 161 4.29 21.20 4.40
N GLY A 162 4.76 20.37 5.34
CA GLY A 162 4.02 20.04 6.55
C GLY A 162 2.73 19.23 6.37
N GLN A 163 2.30 18.90 5.15
CA GLN A 163 1.09 18.09 4.96
C GLN A 163 1.37 16.61 5.18
N VAL A 164 0.51 15.96 5.98
CA VAL A 164 0.56 14.53 6.29
C VAL A 164 -0.81 13.87 6.11
N LEU A 165 -0.79 12.56 5.89
CA LEU A 165 -1.95 11.70 5.70
C LEU A 165 -2.37 11.09 7.04
N THR A 166 -3.64 11.23 7.39
CA THR A 166 -4.17 10.80 8.68
C THR A 166 -5.45 9.98 8.54
N TYR A 167 -5.69 9.11 9.52
CA TYR A 167 -6.95 8.39 9.67
C TYR A 167 -7.30 8.42 11.17
N ASP A 168 -8.53 8.81 11.51
CA ASP A 168 -8.97 9.07 12.89
C ASP A 168 -8.00 9.98 13.66
N GLY A 169 -7.53 11.06 13.01
CA GLY A 169 -6.62 12.05 13.58
C GLY A 169 -5.20 11.55 13.87
N LYS A 170 -4.82 10.36 13.40
CA LYS A 170 -3.47 9.79 13.57
C LYS A 170 -2.77 9.62 12.23
N PRO A 171 -1.46 9.93 12.12
CA PRO A 171 -0.69 9.66 10.91
C PRO A 171 -0.77 8.18 10.50
N ILE A 172 -1.02 7.92 9.22
CA ILE A 172 -1.18 6.56 8.70
C ILE A 172 0.17 5.88 8.42
N SER A 173 0.14 4.56 8.23
CA SER A 173 1.22 3.86 7.52
C SER A 173 1.08 4.12 6.01
N ALA A 174 1.68 5.21 5.52
CA ALA A 174 1.63 5.63 4.12
C ALA A 174 2.59 4.81 3.24
N SER A 175 2.30 3.51 3.12
CA SER A 175 3.08 2.58 2.29
C SER A 175 2.89 2.88 0.80
N PHE A 176 3.97 2.80 0.02
CA PHE A 176 3.93 3.00 -1.43
C PHE A 176 4.88 2.01 -2.13
N PHE A 177 4.66 1.78 -3.41
CA PHE A 177 5.46 0.85 -4.20
C PHE A 177 5.48 1.26 -5.69
N SER A 178 6.35 0.63 -6.48
CA SER A 178 6.61 1.09 -7.85
C SER A 178 5.44 0.88 -8.80
N THR A 179 5.01 -0.36 -9.00
CA THR A 179 4.03 -0.69 -10.04
C THR A 179 3.11 -1.81 -9.58
N SER A 180 1.80 -1.67 -9.80
CA SER A 180 0.79 -2.68 -9.48
C SER A 180 0.67 -3.71 -10.61
N ASN A 181 -0.04 -4.81 -10.34
CA ASN A 181 -0.45 -5.78 -11.35
C ASN A 181 -1.82 -5.43 -11.98
N GLY A 182 -2.32 -4.21 -11.71
CA GLY A 182 -3.66 -3.73 -12.02
C GLY A 182 -4.49 -3.43 -10.75
N ARG A 183 -4.08 -3.94 -9.58
CA ARG A 183 -4.71 -3.69 -8.28
C ARG A 183 -3.69 -3.57 -7.15
N THR A 184 -4.07 -2.86 -6.09
CA THR A 184 -3.32 -2.84 -4.83
C THR A 184 -3.73 -4.02 -3.93
N GLU A 185 -2.95 -4.28 -2.89
CA GLU A 185 -3.21 -5.30 -1.87
C GLU A 185 -3.85 -4.70 -0.62
N ASN A 186 -4.67 -5.51 0.05
CA ASN A 186 -4.97 -5.27 1.46
C ASN A 186 -3.70 -5.48 2.28
N ALA A 187 -3.46 -4.62 3.27
CA ALA A 187 -2.30 -4.77 4.15
C ALA A 187 -2.30 -6.11 4.92
N ALA A 188 -3.47 -6.61 5.31
CA ALA A 188 -3.60 -7.88 6.03
C ALA A 188 -3.09 -9.07 5.21
N ASP A 189 -3.30 -9.06 3.89
CA ASP A 189 -2.88 -10.15 3.01
C ASP A 189 -1.35 -10.23 2.85
N TYR A 190 -0.63 -9.12 3.07
CA TYR A 190 0.83 -9.05 2.92
C TYR A 190 1.60 -9.04 4.26
N TRP A 191 1.08 -8.34 5.27
CA TRP A 191 1.72 -8.14 6.57
C TRP A 191 0.97 -8.74 7.76
N GLY A 192 -0.24 -9.27 7.57
CA GLY A 192 -1.05 -9.90 8.62
C GLY A 192 -1.86 -8.94 9.49
N ASN A 193 -1.61 -7.63 9.42
CA ASN A 193 -2.36 -6.60 10.13
C ASN A 193 -3.29 -5.86 9.16
N ASP A 194 -4.57 -5.78 9.52
CA ASP A 194 -5.53 -5.01 8.74
C ASP A 194 -5.49 -3.53 9.12
N TYR A 195 -5.55 -2.66 8.10
CA TYR A 195 -5.62 -1.22 8.27
C TYR A 195 -6.80 -0.70 7.44
N PRO A 196 -7.75 0.07 8.02
CA PRO A 196 -8.94 0.55 7.31
C PRO A 196 -8.63 1.34 6.04
N TYR A 197 -7.49 2.02 6.00
CA TYR A 197 -7.03 2.85 4.91
C TYR A 197 -6.13 2.13 3.88
N LEU A 198 -5.65 0.89 4.14
CA LEU A 198 -4.83 0.11 3.20
C LEU A 198 -5.64 -1.06 2.63
N LYS A 199 -6.57 -0.72 1.73
CA LYS A 199 -7.46 -1.68 1.07
C LYS A 199 -7.08 -1.85 -0.40
N SER A 200 -7.43 -3.01 -0.96
CA SER A 200 -7.29 -3.26 -2.39
C SER A 200 -8.17 -2.29 -3.18
N VAL A 201 -7.56 -1.55 -4.11
CA VAL A 201 -8.21 -0.66 -5.06
C VAL A 201 -7.69 -0.94 -6.47
N ASP A 202 -8.49 -0.58 -7.47
CA ASP A 202 -8.06 -0.65 -8.87
C ASP A 202 -6.95 0.35 -9.16
N SER A 203 -6.01 -0.05 -10.01
CA SER A 203 -4.93 0.82 -10.47
C SER A 203 -4.59 0.50 -11.94
N PRO A 204 -5.52 0.83 -12.86
CA PRO A 204 -5.42 0.41 -14.27
C PRO A 204 -4.23 1.05 -15.00
N TRP A 205 -3.81 2.24 -14.57
CA TRP A 205 -2.72 3.00 -15.21
C TRP A 205 -1.36 2.29 -15.16
N ASP A 206 -1.17 1.37 -14.20
CA ASP A 206 0.07 0.62 -14.05
C ASP A 206 0.42 -0.25 -15.26
N GLN A 207 -0.57 -0.61 -16.09
CA GLN A 207 -0.35 -1.41 -17.29
C GLN A 207 0.61 -0.74 -18.28
N ALA A 208 0.66 0.60 -18.28
CA ALA A 208 1.59 1.39 -19.10
C ALA A 208 3.00 1.52 -18.48
N SER A 209 3.22 1.02 -17.27
CA SER A 209 4.54 1.06 -16.65
C SER A 209 5.54 0.17 -17.40
N PRO A 210 6.76 0.64 -17.68
CA PRO A 210 7.83 -0.21 -18.23
C PRO A 210 8.25 -1.32 -17.27
N LYS A 211 7.77 -1.29 -16.01
CA LYS A 211 8.02 -2.30 -14.98
C LYS A 211 6.80 -3.20 -14.73
N PHE A 212 5.77 -3.14 -15.58
CA PHE A 212 4.53 -3.89 -15.38
C PHE A 212 4.71 -5.40 -15.55
N THR A 213 5.54 -5.85 -16.48
CA THR A 213 5.82 -7.28 -16.68
C THR A 213 7.33 -7.50 -16.68
N SER A 214 7.78 -8.56 -16.03
CA SER A 214 9.19 -8.95 -15.99
C SER A 214 9.31 -10.46 -15.98
N GLU A 215 10.33 -10.98 -16.67
CA GLU A 215 10.67 -12.40 -16.67
C GLU A 215 12.02 -12.61 -15.99
N GLN A 216 12.14 -13.68 -15.21
CA GLN A 216 13.39 -14.12 -14.60
C GLN A 216 13.52 -15.63 -14.71
N THR A 217 14.69 -16.09 -15.13
CA THR A 217 14.95 -17.51 -15.38
C THR A 217 15.94 -18.06 -14.35
N PHE A 218 15.63 -19.24 -13.82
CA PHE A 218 16.45 -19.98 -12.87
C PHE A 218 16.75 -21.36 -13.42
N THR A 219 17.85 -21.98 -13.02
CA THR A 219 17.98 -23.43 -13.15
C THR A 219 17.07 -24.11 -12.12
N VAL A 220 16.57 -25.30 -12.43
CA VAL A 220 15.75 -26.11 -11.50
C VAL A 220 16.49 -26.32 -10.18
N ALA A 221 17.80 -26.58 -10.24
CA ALA A 221 18.65 -26.75 -9.06
C ALA A 221 18.71 -25.49 -8.18
N ASP A 222 18.93 -24.30 -8.76
CA ASP A 222 18.96 -23.05 -8.00
C ASP A 222 17.59 -22.70 -7.41
N PHE A 223 16.53 -22.86 -8.21
CA PHE A 223 15.15 -22.63 -7.77
C PHE A 223 14.79 -23.49 -6.55
N GLN A 224 15.06 -24.79 -6.62
CA GLN A 224 14.82 -25.73 -5.52
C GLN A 224 15.65 -25.40 -4.28
N LYS A 225 16.91 -25.01 -4.47
CA LYS A 225 17.82 -24.63 -3.38
C LYS A 225 17.33 -23.38 -2.64
N ARG A 226 16.98 -22.32 -3.37
CA ARG A 226 16.51 -21.05 -2.79
C ARG A 226 15.20 -21.21 -2.01
N LEU A 227 14.26 -21.99 -2.55
CA LEU A 227 12.97 -22.24 -1.91
C LEU A 227 13.03 -23.35 -0.84
N GLY A 228 14.03 -24.23 -0.91
CA GLY A 228 14.09 -25.46 -0.11
C GLY A 228 12.88 -26.35 -0.39
N VAL A 229 12.63 -26.63 -1.66
CA VAL A 229 11.49 -27.42 -2.18
C VAL A 229 11.96 -28.40 -3.25
N LYS A 230 11.11 -29.35 -3.63
CA LYS A 230 11.21 -30.08 -4.90
C LYS A 230 10.12 -29.60 -5.84
N VAL A 231 10.46 -29.36 -7.11
CA VAL A 231 9.46 -29.02 -8.12
C VAL A 231 8.55 -30.22 -8.39
N LEU A 232 7.31 -29.95 -8.80
CA LEU A 232 6.35 -31.00 -9.13
C LEU A 232 6.73 -31.70 -10.45
N ALA A 233 6.63 -33.03 -10.47
CA ALA A 233 7.01 -33.87 -11.62
C ALA A 233 6.09 -33.70 -12.85
N ASP A 234 4.95 -33.02 -12.70
CA ASP A 234 3.99 -32.74 -13.77
C ASP A 234 4.35 -31.50 -14.61
N GLY A 235 5.55 -30.93 -14.41
CA GLY A 235 6.02 -29.74 -15.10
C GLY A 235 5.39 -28.43 -14.62
N LYS A 236 4.49 -28.47 -13.61
CA LYS A 236 3.81 -27.27 -13.08
C LYS A 236 4.62 -26.49 -12.05
N VAL A 237 5.84 -26.94 -11.73
CA VAL A 237 6.79 -26.34 -10.77
C VAL A 237 6.27 -26.34 -9.32
N GLY A 238 5.20 -25.62 -9.05
CA GLY A 238 4.44 -25.60 -7.80
C GLY A 238 2.99 -25.20 -8.07
N ASN A 239 2.06 -25.69 -7.25
CA ASN A 239 0.63 -25.45 -7.43
C ASN A 239 0.20 -24.16 -6.70
N ILE A 240 -0.10 -23.10 -7.45
CA ILE A 240 -0.69 -21.86 -6.91
C ILE A 240 -2.10 -22.19 -6.43
N LYS A 241 -2.33 -22.07 -5.12
CA LYS A 241 -3.58 -22.49 -4.47
C LYS A 241 -4.66 -21.42 -4.52
N ASP A 242 -4.26 -20.20 -4.20
CA ASP A 242 -5.16 -19.07 -4.05
C ASP A 242 -4.46 -17.77 -4.45
N LEU A 243 -5.29 -16.81 -4.83
CA LEU A 243 -4.89 -15.42 -5.04
C LEU A 243 -5.56 -14.53 -4.00
N THR A 244 -4.89 -13.43 -3.65
CA THR A 244 -5.47 -12.36 -2.82
C THR A 244 -6.51 -11.56 -3.61
N GLU A 245 -7.20 -10.63 -2.95
CA GLU A 245 -8.10 -9.69 -3.62
C GLU A 245 -7.36 -8.84 -4.68
N GLY A 246 -6.13 -8.43 -4.37
CA GLY A 246 -5.24 -7.72 -5.29
C GLY A 246 -4.59 -8.61 -6.35
N LYS A 247 -5.01 -9.88 -6.46
CA LYS A 247 -4.60 -10.85 -7.48
C LYS A 247 -3.12 -11.29 -7.38
N ARG A 248 -2.47 -11.11 -6.24
CA ARG A 248 -1.15 -11.71 -5.97
C ARG A 248 -1.30 -13.13 -5.45
N VAL A 249 -0.27 -13.95 -5.65
CA VAL A 249 -0.22 -15.32 -5.14
C VAL A 249 -0.25 -15.30 -3.62
N LYS A 250 -1.25 -15.96 -3.03
CA LYS A 250 -1.36 -16.12 -1.59
C LYS A 250 -0.49 -17.28 -1.12
N ASP A 251 -0.76 -18.48 -1.65
CA ASP A 251 -0.08 -19.72 -1.26
C ASP A 251 0.31 -20.56 -2.48
N VAL A 252 1.48 -21.20 -2.38
CA VAL A 252 1.98 -22.19 -3.33
C VAL A 252 2.28 -23.49 -2.60
N ALA A 253 1.71 -24.59 -3.09
CA ALA A 253 2.04 -25.92 -2.63
C ALA A 253 3.11 -26.58 -3.52
N PHE A 254 4.16 -27.05 -2.87
CA PHE A 254 5.17 -27.96 -3.40
C PHE A 254 5.04 -29.34 -2.73
N GLN A 255 5.85 -30.31 -3.15
CA GLN A 255 5.87 -31.62 -2.51
C GLN A 255 6.29 -31.51 -1.03
N GLY A 256 5.33 -31.74 -0.11
CA GLY A 256 5.56 -31.74 1.34
C GLY A 256 5.81 -30.36 1.96
N LYS A 257 5.57 -29.26 1.24
CA LYS A 257 5.81 -27.90 1.73
C LYS A 257 4.91 -26.87 1.06
N THR A 258 4.34 -25.97 1.85
CA THR A 258 3.62 -24.79 1.36
C THR A 258 4.45 -23.54 1.66
N LEU A 259 4.51 -22.61 0.71
CA LEU A 259 5.12 -21.30 0.88
C LEU A 259 4.12 -20.23 0.47
N THR A 260 4.12 -19.08 1.14
CA THR A 260 3.33 -17.94 0.68
C THR A 260 3.95 -17.30 -0.56
N GLY A 261 3.16 -16.59 -1.38
CA GLY A 261 3.70 -15.87 -2.53
C GLY A 261 4.76 -14.82 -2.14
N LYS A 262 4.62 -14.22 -0.95
CA LYS A 262 5.64 -13.34 -0.36
C LYS A 262 6.96 -14.07 -0.08
N GLN A 263 6.90 -15.25 0.54
CA GLN A 263 8.11 -16.04 0.81
C GLN A 263 8.81 -16.45 -0.49
N VAL A 264 8.04 -16.82 -1.52
CA VAL A 264 8.58 -17.14 -2.84
C VAL A 264 9.26 -15.92 -3.45
N ARG A 265 8.59 -14.76 -3.46
CA ARG A 265 9.14 -13.49 -3.94
C ARG A 265 10.46 -13.15 -3.25
N GLU A 266 10.50 -13.18 -1.93
CA GLU A 266 11.69 -12.79 -1.13
C GLU A 266 12.85 -13.76 -1.32
N LYS A 267 12.60 -15.08 -1.43
CA LYS A 267 13.66 -16.08 -1.60
C LYS A 267 14.24 -16.12 -3.02
N LEU A 268 13.45 -15.72 -4.02
CA LEU A 268 13.84 -15.71 -5.43
C LEU A 268 14.19 -14.31 -5.95
N ASP A 269 14.11 -13.29 -5.08
CA ASP A 269 14.33 -11.87 -5.43
C ASP A 269 13.42 -11.37 -6.57
N LEU A 270 12.17 -11.87 -6.62
CA LEU A 270 11.21 -11.50 -7.66
C LEU A 270 10.70 -10.06 -7.50
N ARG A 271 10.28 -9.47 -8.61
CA ARG A 271 9.71 -8.11 -8.65
C ARG A 271 8.45 -7.99 -7.77
N SER A 272 7.58 -8.98 -7.80
CA SER A 272 6.33 -9.01 -7.03
C SER A 272 5.96 -10.44 -6.62
N SER A 273 4.89 -10.57 -5.85
CA SER A 273 4.25 -11.87 -5.56
C SER A 273 3.07 -12.17 -6.49
N ASP A 274 2.85 -11.41 -7.56
CA ASP A 274 2.02 -11.85 -8.69
C ASP A 274 2.96 -12.46 -9.73
N PHE A 275 2.98 -13.79 -9.76
CA PHE A 275 3.80 -14.53 -10.68
C PHE A 275 3.10 -15.77 -11.21
N THR A 276 3.54 -16.16 -12.40
CA THR A 276 3.31 -17.48 -12.98
C THR A 276 4.66 -18.08 -13.34
N TRP A 277 4.70 -19.38 -13.58
CA TRP A 277 5.91 -20.06 -14.00
C TRP A 277 5.64 -21.18 -14.99
N LYS A 278 6.69 -21.50 -15.74
CA LYS A 278 6.76 -22.69 -16.58
C LYS A 278 8.14 -23.32 -16.43
N GLN A 279 8.18 -24.65 -16.53
CA GLN A 279 9.44 -25.37 -16.67
C GLN A 279 9.76 -25.58 -18.16
N ASP A 280 11.00 -25.32 -18.53
CA ASP A 280 11.55 -25.58 -19.86
C ASP A 280 12.88 -26.33 -19.69
N GLY A 281 12.85 -27.64 -19.86
CA GLY A 281 13.98 -28.52 -19.56
C GLY A 281 14.46 -28.40 -18.12
N ASP A 282 15.71 -27.96 -17.95
CA ASP A 282 16.36 -27.73 -16.67
C ASP A 282 16.18 -26.30 -16.12
N LYS A 283 15.30 -25.50 -16.74
CA LYS A 283 15.03 -24.10 -16.37
C LYS A 283 13.62 -23.89 -15.87
N ILE A 284 13.46 -22.98 -14.92
CA ILE A 284 12.19 -22.41 -14.49
C ILE A 284 12.15 -20.96 -14.94
N ILE A 285 11.17 -20.63 -15.79
CA ILE A 285 10.91 -19.28 -16.27
C ILE A 285 9.77 -18.71 -15.44
N VAL A 286 10.05 -17.67 -14.66
CA VAL A 286 9.08 -17.00 -13.80
C VAL A 286 8.69 -15.66 -14.41
N THR A 287 7.42 -15.49 -14.73
CA THR A 287 6.86 -14.25 -15.24
C THR A 287 6.13 -13.55 -14.11
N THR A 288 6.50 -12.30 -13.81
CA THR A 288 5.93 -11.47 -12.76
C THR A 288 5.14 -10.30 -13.33
N LYS A 289 4.09 -9.88 -12.61
CA LYS A 289 3.37 -8.63 -12.87
C LYS A 289 3.51 -7.63 -11.73
N GLY A 290 3.77 -6.38 -12.06
CA GLY A 290 4.04 -5.30 -11.11
C GLY A 290 5.44 -5.41 -10.47
N PHE A 291 5.77 -4.39 -9.68
CA PHE A 291 7.03 -4.29 -8.96
C PHE A 291 6.83 -3.64 -7.59
N GLY A 292 7.06 -4.42 -6.53
CA GLY A 292 6.87 -4.00 -5.14
C GLY A 292 5.87 -4.87 -4.37
N HIS A 293 5.60 -4.48 -3.12
CA HIS A 293 4.70 -5.23 -2.23
C HIS A 293 3.22 -5.08 -2.56
N GLY A 294 2.82 -4.04 -3.31
CA GLY A 294 1.44 -3.86 -3.76
C GLY A 294 0.50 -3.13 -2.79
N VAL A 295 0.95 -2.84 -1.57
CA VAL A 295 0.12 -2.20 -0.54
C VAL A 295 0.26 -0.67 -0.57
N GLY A 296 -0.88 0.03 -0.51
CA GLY A 296 -0.94 1.50 -0.49
C GLY A 296 -0.80 2.12 -1.88
N MET A 297 -0.02 3.18 -2.02
CA MET A 297 0.03 3.95 -3.27
C MET A 297 0.97 3.34 -4.33
N SER A 298 0.45 3.11 -5.55
CA SER A 298 1.29 2.83 -6.71
C SER A 298 1.91 4.11 -7.25
N GLN A 299 3.23 4.17 -7.43
CA GLN A 299 3.94 5.32 -7.99
C GLN A 299 3.57 5.55 -9.46
N TYR A 300 3.60 4.51 -10.29
CA TYR A 300 3.19 4.62 -11.70
C TYR A 300 1.68 4.84 -11.83
N GLY A 301 0.89 4.26 -10.92
CA GLY A 301 -0.54 4.52 -10.85
C GLY A 301 -0.85 6.00 -10.53
N ALA A 302 -0.16 6.58 -9.54
CA ALA A 302 -0.24 8.01 -9.22
C ALA A 302 0.17 8.89 -10.42
N ASN A 303 1.22 8.50 -11.15
CA ASN A 303 1.63 9.21 -12.35
C ASN A 303 0.56 9.18 -13.46
N GLY A 304 -0.08 8.03 -13.67
CA GLY A 304 -1.18 7.91 -14.63
C GLY A 304 -2.40 8.76 -14.26
N MET A 305 -2.81 8.73 -12.99
CA MET A 305 -3.86 9.62 -12.48
C MET A 305 -3.53 11.09 -12.70
N ALA A 306 -2.30 11.49 -12.39
CA ALA A 306 -1.84 12.87 -12.59
C ALA A 306 -1.84 13.27 -14.07
N ALA A 307 -1.44 12.37 -14.97
CA ALA A 307 -1.47 12.60 -16.42
C ALA A 307 -2.91 12.79 -16.95
N GLU A 308 -3.90 12.19 -16.28
CA GLU A 308 -5.33 12.41 -16.54
C GLU A 308 -5.90 13.66 -15.84
N GLY A 309 -5.04 14.49 -15.25
CA GLY A 309 -5.41 15.78 -14.64
C GLY A 309 -5.83 15.71 -13.17
N LYS A 310 -5.76 14.55 -12.52
CA LYS A 310 -6.06 14.40 -11.09
C LYS A 310 -5.03 15.14 -10.24
N LYS A 311 -5.48 15.72 -9.13
CA LYS A 311 -4.60 16.38 -8.15
C LYS A 311 -4.07 15.39 -7.13
N TYR A 312 -2.99 15.75 -6.45
CA TYR A 312 -2.39 14.91 -5.40
C TYR A 312 -3.40 14.49 -4.32
N THR A 313 -4.41 15.33 -4.05
CA THR A 313 -5.52 15.06 -3.12
C THR A 313 -6.40 13.90 -3.58
N ASP A 314 -6.72 13.85 -4.87
CA ASP A 314 -7.49 12.75 -5.46
C ASP A 314 -6.68 11.46 -5.47
N ILE A 315 -5.37 11.57 -5.76
CA ILE A 315 -4.44 10.44 -5.79
C ILE A 315 -4.36 9.78 -4.41
N VAL A 316 -4.08 10.56 -3.36
CA VAL A 316 -3.95 9.98 -2.01
C VAL A 316 -5.29 9.44 -1.49
N ALA A 317 -6.41 10.10 -1.81
CA ALA A 317 -7.75 9.62 -1.44
C ALA A 317 -8.13 8.30 -2.14
N HIS A 318 -7.64 8.08 -3.37
CA HIS A 318 -7.83 6.84 -4.11
C HIS A 318 -7.08 5.66 -3.47
N TYR A 319 -5.80 5.85 -3.14
CA TYR A 319 -4.95 4.77 -2.62
C TYR A 319 -5.07 4.55 -1.10
N TYR A 320 -5.44 5.57 -0.34
CA TYR A 320 -5.57 5.50 1.11
C TYR A 320 -7.01 5.81 1.51
N LYS A 321 -7.81 4.76 1.74
CA LYS A 321 -9.26 4.88 1.91
C LYS A 321 -9.62 5.66 3.18
N GLY A 322 -10.42 6.73 3.03
CA GLY A 322 -10.92 7.53 4.15
C GLY A 322 -9.83 8.38 4.83
N VAL A 323 -8.73 8.65 4.13
CA VAL A 323 -7.64 9.48 4.64
C VAL A 323 -8.03 10.96 4.62
N GLU A 324 -7.49 11.71 5.59
CA GLU A 324 -7.55 13.16 5.65
C GLU A 324 -6.13 13.75 5.54
N ILE A 325 -6.01 14.92 4.92
CA ILE A 325 -4.75 15.67 4.89
C ILE A 325 -4.75 16.68 6.04
N LYS A 326 -3.82 16.51 6.99
CA LYS A 326 -3.66 17.39 8.15
C LYS A 326 -2.29 18.05 8.14
N SER A 327 -2.11 19.06 8.99
CA SER A 327 -0.81 19.67 9.24
C SER A 327 -0.02 18.83 10.23
N MET A 328 1.26 18.62 9.98
CA MET A 328 2.15 17.96 10.95
C MET A 328 2.35 18.78 12.22
N ASN A 329 2.02 20.08 12.19
CA ASN A 329 2.12 20.98 13.34
C ASN A 329 1.24 20.53 14.51
N ASP A 330 0.15 19.82 14.21
CA ASP A 330 -0.73 19.19 15.21
C ASP A 330 0.02 18.15 16.07
N TYR A 331 1.20 17.72 15.62
CA TYR A 331 2.07 16.74 16.28
C TYR A 331 3.45 17.31 16.67
N GLU A 332 3.77 18.57 16.37
CA GLU A 332 5.11 19.16 16.54
C GLU A 332 5.65 19.01 17.97
N GLY A 333 4.81 19.28 18.98
CA GLY A 333 5.20 19.10 20.38
C GLY A 333 5.63 17.66 20.70
N LYS A 334 4.99 16.66 20.11
CA LYS A 334 5.36 15.24 20.29
C LYS A 334 6.59 14.84 19.48
N LEU A 335 6.81 15.48 18.33
CA LEU A 335 7.96 15.24 17.47
C LEU A 335 9.25 15.85 18.04
N MET A 336 9.16 17.00 18.71
CA MET A 336 10.33 17.71 19.27
C MET A 336 10.74 17.24 20.68
N VAL A 337 9.82 16.64 21.46
CA VAL A 337 10.09 16.20 22.84
C VAL A 337 10.90 14.89 22.92
N LYS A 338 11.07 14.15 21.81
CA LYS A 338 11.77 12.84 21.78
C LYS A 338 13.26 12.89 21.41
N LYS A 339 13.94 14.00 21.69
CA LYS A 339 15.40 14.09 21.53
C LYS A 339 16.11 13.13 22.49
#